data_AF-A0A3Q7JLC0-F1
#
_entry.id   AF-A0A3Q7JLC0-F1
#
_cell.length_a   1.000
_cell.length_b   1.000
_cell.length_c   1.000
_cell.angle_alpha   90.00
_cell.angle_beta   90.00
_cell.angle_gamma   90.00
#
_symmetry.space_group_name_H-M   'P 1'
#
loop_
_entity.id
_entity.type
_entity.pdbx_description
1 polymer ?
#
loop_
_entity_poly.entity_id
_entity_poly.type
_entity_poly.pdbx_seq_one_letter_code
_entity_poly.pdbx_strand_id
1 'polypeptide(L)' 'MVAVYIWLPEVHVEAPTAGSVILARIALKLGTYGFLRFSVPMFPEATLCSTPFIYTLSAIAII' A
#
# COMPACT_ATOMS: atom_id res chain seq x y z
N MET A 1 0.70 5.01 2.32
CA MET A 1 1.57 5.92 1.54
C MET A 1 0.90 7.28 1.45
N VAL A 2 1.56 8.33 1.94
CA VAL A 2 0.96 9.67 2.12
C VAL A 2 0.68 10.43 0.81
N ALA A 3 1.36 10.11 -0.29
CA ALA A 3 1.17 10.83 -1.55
C ALA A 3 -0.12 10.44 -2.30
N VAL A 4 -0.65 9.23 -2.05
CA VAL A 4 -1.73 8.64 -2.87
C VAL A 4 -2.73 7.89 -1.99
N TYR A 5 -3.13 8.42 -0.84
CA TYR A 5 -4.17 7.79 0.00
C TYR A 5 -5.57 8.40 -0.19
N ILE A 6 -5.66 9.56 -0.86
CA ILE A 6 -6.90 10.36 -1.01
C ILE A 6 -7.99 9.63 -1.79
N TRP A 7 -7.62 8.76 -2.74
CA TRP A 7 -8.57 7.94 -3.48
C TRP A 7 -9.28 6.89 -2.61
N LEU A 8 -8.66 6.47 -1.50
CA LEU A 8 -9.15 5.36 -0.69
C LEU A 8 -10.45 5.71 0.07
N PRO A 9 -10.58 6.89 0.72
CA PRO A 9 -11.85 7.35 1.28
C PRO A 9 -12.96 7.50 0.24
N GLU A 10 -12.66 8.11 -0.90
CA GLU A 10 -13.64 8.38 -1.96
C GLU A 10 -14.25 7.08 -2.50
N VAL A 11 -13.40 6.09 -2.83
CA VAL A 11 -13.88 4.80 -3.33
C VAL A 11 -14.69 4.03 -2.28
N HIS A 12 -14.40 4.18 -0.98
CA HIS A 12 -15.22 3.54 0.06
C HIS A 12 -16.60 4.18 0.24
N VAL A 13 -16.72 5.50 0.01
CA VAL A 13 -18.00 6.23 0.14
C VAL A 13 -18.95 5.87 -1.00
N GLU A 14 -18.42 5.68 -2.21
CA GLU A 14 -19.23 5.42 -3.40
C GLU A 14 -19.51 3.93 -3.67
N ALA A 15 -18.74 3.01 -3.08
CA ALA A 15 -18.88 1.58 -3.32
C ALA A 15 -20.07 0.95 -2.57
N PRO A 16 -20.76 -0.04 -3.17
CA PRO A 16 -21.75 -0.86 -2.45
C PRO A 16 -21.07 -1.66 -1.32
N THR A 17 -21.82 -2.06 -0.30
CA THR A 17 -21.28 -2.75 0.91
C THR A 17 -20.35 -3.91 0.58
N ALA A 18 -20.70 -4.76 -0.38
CA ALA A 18 -19.86 -5.87 -0.82
C ALA A 18 -18.55 -5.40 -1.50
N GLY A 19 -18.62 -4.30 -2.28
CA GLY A 19 -17.46 -3.68 -2.93
C GLY A 19 -16.47 -3.11 -1.93
N SER A 20 -16.94 -2.39 -0.91
CA SER A 20 -16.09 -1.87 0.18
C SER A 20 -15.40 -2.99 0.95
N VAL A 21 -16.09 -4.11 1.20
CA VAL A 21 -15.48 -5.29 1.86
C VAL A 21 -14.36 -5.91 1.01
N ILE A 22 -14.58 -6.04 -0.31
CA ILE A 22 -13.57 -6.57 -1.24
C ILE A 22 -12.36 -5.63 -1.33
N LEU A 23 -12.60 -4.33 -1.44
CA LEU A 23 -11.55 -3.31 -1.49
C LEU A 23 -10.68 -3.35 -0.24
N ALA A 24 -11.31 -3.38 0.94
CA ALA A 24 -10.61 -3.47 2.22
C ALA A 24 -9.86 -4.81 2.38
N ARG A 25 -10.41 -5.92 1.89
CA ARG A 25 -9.82 -7.25 2.09
C ARG A 25 -8.78 -7.66 1.06
N ILE A 26 -8.84 -7.16 -0.16
CA ILE A 26 -8.02 -7.66 -1.27
C ILE A 26 -7.16 -6.53 -1.83
N ALA A 27 -7.75 -5.42 -2.27
CA ALA A 27 -7.00 -4.36 -2.93
C ALA A 27 -5.89 -3.78 -2.03
N LEU A 28 -6.18 -3.54 -0.74
CA LEU A 28 -5.18 -3.07 0.22
C LEU A 28 -4.03 -4.08 0.44
N LYS A 29 -4.31 -5.39 0.39
CA LYS A 29 -3.28 -6.42 0.59
C LYS A 29 -2.48 -6.72 -0.67
N LEU A 30 -3.04 -6.49 -1.86
CA LEU A 30 -2.34 -6.70 -3.12
C LEU A 30 -1.10 -5.79 -3.24
N GLY A 31 -1.15 -4.57 -2.70
CA GLY A 31 0.01 -3.67 -2.66
C GLY A 31 1.18 -4.28 -1.87
N THR A 32 0.94 -4.69 -0.62
CA THR A 32 1.97 -5.30 0.22
C THR A 32 2.44 -6.66 -0.32
N TYR A 33 1.52 -7.46 -0.87
CA TYR A 33 1.85 -8.73 -1.50
C TYR A 33 2.76 -8.52 -2.72
N GLY A 34 2.50 -7.52 -3.56
CA GLY A 34 3.34 -7.17 -4.70
C GLY A 34 4.75 -6.73 -4.27
N PHE A 35 4.86 -5.94 -3.21
CA PHE A 35 6.17 -5.58 -2.65
C PHE A 35 6.97 -6.81 -2.18
N LEU A 36 6.34 -7.70 -1.43
CA LEU A 36 6.98 -8.92 -0.93
C LEU A 36 7.35 -9.90 -2.06
N ARG A 37 6.48 -10.05 -3.06
CA ARG A 37 6.64 -11.06 -4.12
C ARG A 37 7.56 -10.60 -5.25
N PHE A 38 7.62 -9.31 -5.54
CA PHE A 38 8.37 -8.78 -6.68
C PHE A 38 9.54 -7.92 -6.23
N SER A 39 9.30 -6.86 -5.44
CA SER A 39 10.35 -5.90 -5.07
C SER A 39 11.51 -6.55 -4.31
N VAL A 40 11.20 -7.32 -3.25
CA VAL A 40 12.22 -7.93 -2.38
C VAL A 40 13.08 -8.98 -3.13
N PRO A 41 12.50 -9.97 -3.85
CA PRO A 41 13.32 -10.99 -4.51
C PRO A 41 13.94 -10.53 -5.83
N MET A 42 13.33 -9.60 -6.56
CA MET A 42 13.89 -9.13 -7.85
C MET A 42 14.97 -8.06 -7.65
N PHE A 43 14.86 -7.23 -6.60
CA PHE A 43 15.77 -6.11 -6.36
C PHE A 43 16.21 -6.03 -4.88
N PRO A 44 16.99 -6.99 -4.37
CA PRO A 44 17.36 -7.05 -2.95
C PRO A 44 18.22 -5.85 -2.52
N GLU A 45 19.27 -5.51 -3.27
CA GLU A 45 20.17 -4.39 -2.94
C GLU A 45 19.48 -3.03 -3.00
N ALA A 46 18.64 -2.81 -4.02
CA ALA A 46 17.87 -1.57 -4.14
C ALA A 46 16.80 -1.45 -3.05
N THR A 47 16.22 -2.58 -2.64
CA THR A 47 15.26 -2.65 -1.53
C THR A 47 15.95 -2.26 -0.21
N LEU A 48 17.16 -2.77 0.05
CA LEU A 48 17.96 -2.40 1.23
C LEU A 48 18.29 -0.90 1.24
N CYS A 49 18.77 -0.35 0.12
CA CYS A 49 19.07 1.08 0.00
C CYS A 49 17.81 1.96 0.21
N SER A 50 16.64 1.48 -0.23
CA SER A 50 15.37 2.22 -0.13
C SER A 50 14.64 2.03 1.20
N THR A 51 15.11 1.15 2.11
CA THR A 51 14.49 0.92 3.42
C THR A 51 14.24 2.19 4.25
N PRO A 52 15.22 3.11 4.44
CA PRO A 52 14.98 4.32 5.23
C PRO A 52 13.89 5.20 4.61
N PHE A 53 13.82 5.26 3.28
CA PHE A 53 12.80 6.03 2.57
C PHE A 53 11.40 5.43 2.72
N ILE A 54 11.27 4.11 2.63
CA ILE A 54 9.97 3.43 2.85
C ILE A 54 9.52 3.59 4.29
N TYR A 55 10.42 3.52 5.27
CA TYR A 55 10.09 3.70 6.68
C TYR A 55 9.65 5.12 7.02
N THR A 56 10.30 6.15 6.48
CA THR A 56 9.83 7.54 6.68
C THR A 56 8.47 7.77 6.06
N LEU A 57 8.24 7.29 4.84
CA LEU A 57 6.91 7.36 4.20
C LEU A 57 5.83 6.61 4.98
N SER A 58 6.18 5.47 5.60
CA SER A 58 5.26 4.71 6.44
C SER A 58 4.95 5.45 7.74
N ALA A 59 5.95 6.01 8.40
CA ALA A 59 5.77 6.76 9.65
C ALA A 59 4.88 8.00 9.42
N ILE A 60 5.16 8.77 8.37
CA ILE A 60 4.34 9.95 7.99
C ILE A 60 2.92 9.54 7.62
N ALA A 61 2.70 8.36 7.02
CA ALA A 61 1.36 7.90 6.67
C ALA A 61 0.54 7.37 7.86
N ILE A 62 1.17 7.06 8.99
CA ILE A 62 0.50 6.61 10.22
C ILE A 62 0.04 7.80 11.05
N ILE A 63 0.84 8.88 11.06
CA ILE A 63 0.55 10.15 11.74
C ILE A 63 -0.55 10.88 10.97
#